data_AF-A0A7Z0RGA9-F1
#
_entry.id   AF-A0A7Z0RGA9-F1
#
_cell.length_a   1.000
_cell.length_b   1.000
_cell.length_c   1.000
_cell.angle_alpha   90.00
_cell.angle_beta   90.00
_cell.angle_gamma   90.00
#
_symmetry.space_group_name_H-M   'P 1'
#
loop_
_entity.id
_entity.type
_entity.pdbx_description
1 polymer ?
#
loop_
_entity_poly.entity_id
_entity_poly.type
_entity_poly.pdbx_seq_one_letter_code
_entity_poly.pdbx_strand_id
1 'polypeptide(L)'
;MQSKRERHQALLKSRETLTENLACLRAEQSDALINGTEFTHGADIRAITDDIDALDAAIDVASAAADAEEERQRAASNIERRQQDLQQFDGNSERWLTIVAHIEAAVSTAVAGLSELHVLASEMEAFALPVSGERVLPSLNHQNIGIRMSERIARALAPLDPASVGAFGIIRWQPQPGRKEDWVADERAQLDGLNGHLRRVSEQYIAEQSAAAKGE
;
A
#
# COMPACT_ATOMS: atom_id res chain seq x y z
N MET A 1 39.82 16.63 15.55
CA MET A 1 39.12 17.81 14.99
C MET A 1 37.78 17.89 15.69
N GLN A 2 37.47 18.95 16.44
CA GLN A 2 36.14 19.13 17.04
C GLN A 2 35.09 19.31 15.94
N SER A 3 33.93 18.68 16.10
CA SER A 3 32.77 18.84 15.22
C SER A 3 32.31 20.30 15.21
N LYS A 4 31.78 20.80 14.08
CA LYS A 4 31.24 22.17 13.97
C LYS A 4 30.18 22.45 15.05
N ARG A 5 29.39 21.45 15.45
CA ARG A 5 28.42 21.53 16.55
C ARG A 5 29.09 21.70 17.92
N GLU A 6 30.19 20.99 18.17
CA GLU A 6 30.95 21.12 19.43
C GLU A 6 31.59 22.50 19.54
N ARG A 7 32.09 23.06 18.43
CA ARG A 7 32.58 24.45 18.38
C ARG A 7 31.48 25.48 18.61
N HIS A 8 30.30 25.30 18.01
CA HIS A 8 29.16 26.18 18.24
C HIS A 8 28.70 26.16 19.70
N GLN A 9 28.62 24.97 20.33
CA GLN A 9 28.31 24.85 21.76
C GLN A 9 29.37 25.49 22.66
N ALA A 10 30.66 25.39 22.29
CA ALA A 10 31.74 26.04 23.03
C ALA A 10 31.64 27.57 22.95
N LEU A 11 31.27 28.13 21.78
CA LEU A 11 31.07 29.57 21.61
C LEU A 11 29.87 30.09 22.42
N LEU A 12 28.74 29.37 22.40
CA LEU A 12 27.57 29.72 23.21
C LEU A 12 27.90 29.75 24.70
N LYS A 13 28.62 28.74 25.19
CA LYS A 13 29.04 28.67 26.59
C LYS A 13 30.01 29.80 26.96
N SER A 14 30.94 30.14 26.08
CA SER A 14 31.86 31.26 26.29
C SER A 14 31.12 32.60 26.36
N ARG A 15 30.11 32.81 25.50
CA ARG A 15 29.28 34.01 25.53
C ARG A 15 28.48 34.10 26.84
N GLU A 16 27.88 33.01 27.28
CA GLU A 16 27.13 32.93 28.54
C GLU A 16 27.99 33.36 29.73
N THR A 17 29.21 32.81 29.84
CA THR A 17 30.16 33.19 30.89
C THR A 17 30.55 34.68 30.85
N LEU A 18 30.79 35.24 29.65
CA LEU A 18 31.13 36.67 29.54
C LEU A 18 29.93 37.57 29.86
N THR A 19 28.71 37.14 29.53
CA THR A 19 27.49 37.89 29.83
C THR A 19 27.23 37.93 31.34
N GLU A 20 27.45 36.80 32.03
CA GLU A 20 27.38 36.72 33.49
C GLU A 20 28.44 37.63 34.15
N ASN A 21 29.68 37.60 33.67
CA ASN A 21 30.75 38.47 34.16
C ASN A 21 30.44 39.96 33.94
N LEU A 22 29.87 40.32 32.78
CA LEU A 22 29.45 41.68 32.49
C LEU A 22 28.33 42.13 33.45
N ALA A 23 27.37 41.27 33.74
CA ALA A 23 26.27 41.57 34.67
C ALA A 23 26.80 41.83 36.09
N CYS A 24 27.75 41.03 36.57
CA CYS A 24 28.42 41.25 37.85
C CYS A 24 29.15 42.60 37.89
N LEU A 25 29.96 42.93 36.87
CA LEU A 25 30.69 44.20 36.80
C LEU A 25 29.74 45.41 36.71
N ARG A 26 28.58 45.26 36.07
CA ARG A 26 27.54 46.32 36.01
C ARG A 26 26.85 46.52 37.36
N ALA A 27 26.66 45.45 38.14
CA ALA A 27 26.16 45.55 39.50
C ALA A 27 27.17 46.28 40.40
N GLU A 28 28.45 45.91 40.34
CA GLU A 28 29.54 46.59 41.07
C GLU A 28 29.65 48.08 40.69
N GLN A 29 29.53 48.41 39.41
CA GLN A 29 29.49 49.80 38.94
C GLN A 29 28.31 50.56 39.55
N SER A 30 27.14 49.94 39.64
CA SER A 30 25.94 50.55 40.21
C SER A 30 26.09 50.77 41.72
N ASP A 31 26.65 49.80 42.44
CA ASP A 31 26.94 49.92 43.87
C ASP A 31 27.97 51.02 44.14
N ALA A 32 29.01 51.14 43.32
CA ALA A 32 30.00 52.20 43.45
C ALA A 32 29.39 53.59 43.23
N LEU A 33 28.49 53.72 42.24
CA LEU A 33 27.71 54.94 41.99
C LEU A 33 26.79 55.31 43.15
N ILE A 34 26.09 54.33 43.73
CA ILE A 34 25.18 54.54 44.87
C ILE A 34 25.95 54.95 46.12
N ASN A 35 27.09 54.31 46.39
CA ASN A 35 27.89 54.54 47.59
C ASN A 35 28.90 55.69 47.45
N GLY A 36 29.00 56.31 46.28
CA GLY A 36 29.92 57.42 46.00
C GLY A 36 31.40 57.02 45.99
N THR A 37 31.71 55.75 45.75
CA THR A 37 33.07 55.22 45.66
C THR A 37 33.56 55.17 44.22
N GLU A 38 34.87 55.26 44.01
CA GLU A 38 35.45 55.19 42.66
C GLU A 38 35.34 53.77 42.08
N PHE A 39 34.93 53.67 40.81
CA PHE A 39 34.85 52.41 40.06
C PHE A 39 35.99 52.33 39.04
N THR A 40 36.85 51.32 39.15
CA THR A 40 38.09 51.19 38.38
C THR A 40 37.97 50.24 37.17
N HIS A 41 36.93 49.42 37.09
CA HIS A 41 36.76 48.36 36.07
C HIS A 41 36.01 48.82 34.80
N GLY A 42 35.98 50.12 34.52
CA GLY A 42 35.29 50.66 33.34
C GLY A 42 35.92 50.30 31.99
N ALA A 43 37.20 49.90 31.98
CA ALA A 43 37.87 49.35 30.80
C ALA A 43 37.46 47.88 30.57
N ASP A 44 37.32 47.10 31.65
CA ASP A 44 36.95 45.68 31.60
C ASP A 44 35.52 45.50 31.07
N ILE A 45 34.59 46.37 31.46
CA ILE A 45 33.23 46.40 30.89
C ILE A 45 33.25 46.59 29.37
N ARG A 46 34.08 47.50 28.86
CA ARG A 46 34.18 47.77 27.42
C ARG A 46 34.80 46.58 26.69
N ALA A 47 35.89 46.04 27.21
CA ALA A 47 36.54 44.86 26.63
C ALA A 47 35.60 43.64 26.57
N ILE A 48 34.87 43.36 27.65
CA ILE A 48 33.90 42.25 27.68
C ILE A 48 32.73 42.50 26.72
N THR A 49 32.28 43.75 26.57
CA THR A 49 31.23 44.09 25.60
C THR A 49 31.70 43.84 24.17
N ASP A 50 32.91 44.29 23.81
CA ASP A 50 33.51 44.05 22.49
C ASP A 50 33.72 42.55 22.23
N ASP A 51 34.13 41.78 23.25
CA ASP A 51 34.30 40.33 23.16
C ASP A 51 32.96 39.59 22.97
N ILE A 52 31.87 40.06 23.60
CA ILE A 52 30.52 39.52 23.41
C ILE A 52 30.05 39.78 21.97
N ASP A 53 30.21 41.01 21.46
CA ASP A 53 29.83 41.37 20.10
C ASP A 53 30.60 40.53 19.06
N ALA A 54 31.90 40.31 19.29
CA ALA A 54 32.73 39.45 18.45
C ALA A 54 32.29 37.97 18.49
N LEU A 55 31.87 37.48 19.67
CA LEU A 55 31.36 36.12 19.84
C LEU A 55 30.00 35.93 19.16
N ASP A 56 29.09 36.90 19.26
CA ASP A 56 27.79 36.82 18.58
C ASP A 56 27.98 36.77 17.05
N ALA A 57 28.85 37.61 16.50
CA ALA A 57 29.19 37.54 15.07
C ALA A 57 29.80 36.18 14.67
N ALA A 58 30.63 35.58 15.53
CA ALA A 58 31.21 34.26 15.29
C ALA A 58 30.16 33.14 15.39
N ILE A 59 29.19 33.25 16.31
CA ILE A 59 28.07 32.31 16.48
C ILE A 59 27.15 32.34 15.26
N ASP A 60 26.84 33.52 14.73
CA ASP A 60 26.00 33.67 13.53
C ASP A 60 26.62 32.99 12.31
N VAL A 61 27.91 33.23 12.07
CA VAL A 61 28.66 32.60 10.97
C VAL A 61 28.73 31.09 11.16
N ALA A 62 28.97 30.61 12.38
CA ALA A 62 29.03 29.19 12.68
C ALA A 62 27.68 28.49 12.50
N SER A 63 26.57 29.16 12.88
CA SER A 63 25.20 28.66 12.71
C SER A 63 24.84 28.55 11.23
N ALA A 64 25.03 29.63 10.46
CA ALA A 64 24.76 29.63 9.02
C ALA A 64 25.57 28.56 8.26
N ALA A 65 26.83 28.34 8.66
CA ALA A 65 27.68 27.30 8.06
C ALA A 65 27.28 25.87 8.46
N ALA A 66 26.63 25.70 9.62
CA ALA A 66 26.07 24.41 10.05
C ALA A 66 24.77 24.10 9.30
N ASP A 67 23.87 25.07 9.20
CA ASP A 67 22.60 24.92 8.48
C ASP A 67 22.82 24.61 6.99
N ALA A 68 23.74 25.31 6.34
CA ALA A 68 24.08 25.08 4.94
C ALA A 68 24.74 23.70 4.69
N GLU A 69 25.36 23.11 5.70
CA GLU A 69 25.93 21.76 5.63
C GLU A 69 24.87 20.69 5.88
N GLU A 70 23.97 20.89 6.85
CA GLU A 70 22.83 20.00 7.06
C GLU A 70 21.93 19.94 5.82
N GLU A 71 21.65 21.08 5.19
CA GLU A 71 20.81 21.11 3.98
C GLU A 71 21.48 20.36 2.82
N ARG A 72 22.81 20.51 2.66
CA ARG A 72 23.57 19.74 1.68
C ARG A 72 23.52 18.24 1.95
N GLN A 73 23.65 17.82 3.21
CA GLN A 73 23.56 16.41 3.59
C GLN A 73 22.16 15.83 3.36
N ARG A 74 21.11 16.58 3.69
CA ARG A 74 19.72 16.20 3.41
C ARG A 74 19.46 16.07 1.91
N ALA A 75 19.92 17.04 1.11
CA ALA A 75 19.80 16.99 -0.34
C ALA A 75 20.53 15.77 -0.94
N ALA A 76 21.76 15.49 -0.50
CA ALA A 76 22.53 14.32 -0.95
C ALA A 76 21.82 13.00 -0.59
N SER A 77 21.34 12.87 0.65
CA SER A 77 20.59 11.67 1.08
C SER A 77 19.29 11.48 0.30
N ASN A 78 18.57 12.56 -0.01
CA ASN A 78 17.36 12.49 -0.83
C ASN A 78 17.64 12.06 -2.27
N ILE A 79 18.76 12.50 -2.85
CA ILE A 79 19.19 12.08 -4.19
C ILE A 79 19.52 10.59 -4.19
N GLU A 80 20.30 10.11 -3.21
CA GLU A 80 20.68 8.70 -3.09
C GLU A 80 19.45 7.80 -2.91
N ARG A 81 18.49 8.22 -2.07
CA ARG A 81 17.21 7.52 -1.89
C ARG A 81 16.43 7.41 -3.20
N ARG A 82 16.29 8.51 -3.93
CA ARG A 82 15.58 8.52 -5.22
C ARG A 82 16.29 7.67 -6.28
N GLN A 83 17.62 7.63 -6.28
CA GLN A 83 18.39 6.77 -7.18
C GLN A 83 18.18 5.28 -6.85
N GLN A 84 18.15 4.92 -5.57
CA GLN A 84 17.83 3.55 -5.15
C GLN A 84 16.39 3.17 -5.53
N ASP A 85 15.43 4.06 -5.32
CA ASP A 85 14.03 3.84 -5.73
C ASP A 85 13.95 3.60 -7.25
N LEU A 86 14.60 4.45 -8.07
CA LEU A 86 14.64 4.30 -9.53
C LEU A 86 15.29 2.99 -9.98
N GLN A 87 16.41 2.58 -9.37
CA GLN A 87 17.06 1.30 -9.68
C GLN A 87 16.17 0.09 -9.35
N GLN A 88 15.38 0.16 -8.28
CA GLN A 88 14.39 -0.88 -7.96
C GLN A 88 13.23 -0.92 -8.97
N PHE A 89 12.84 0.23 -9.52
CA PHE A 89 11.81 0.35 -10.55
C PHE A 89 12.30 -0.13 -11.93
N ASP A 90 13.50 0.27 -12.37
CA ASP A 90 14.03 -0.05 -13.70
C ASP A 90 14.21 -1.57 -13.93
N GLY A 91 14.47 -2.36 -12.88
CA GLY A 91 14.58 -3.81 -13.00
C GLY A 91 13.24 -4.57 -13.04
N ASN A 92 12.14 -3.95 -12.59
CA ASN A 92 10.86 -4.62 -12.39
C ASN A 92 9.70 -4.01 -13.20
N SER A 93 9.90 -2.84 -13.81
CA SER A 93 8.87 -2.10 -14.55
C SER A 93 8.40 -2.82 -15.81
N GLU A 94 9.33 -3.29 -16.65
CA GLU A 94 9.00 -4.06 -17.86
C GLU A 94 8.31 -5.38 -17.52
N ARG A 95 8.78 -6.06 -16.46
CA ARG A 95 8.16 -7.26 -15.94
C ARG A 95 6.75 -6.99 -15.42
N TRP A 96 6.56 -5.89 -14.70
CA TRP A 96 5.24 -5.45 -14.21
C TRP A 96 4.28 -5.20 -15.36
N LEU A 97 4.69 -4.40 -16.37
CA LEU A 97 3.86 -4.11 -17.54
C LEU A 97 3.51 -5.39 -18.33
N THR A 98 4.45 -6.32 -18.45
CA THR A 98 4.21 -7.63 -19.07
C THR A 98 3.17 -8.43 -18.28
N ILE A 99 3.27 -8.46 -16.95
CA ILE A 99 2.30 -9.13 -16.07
C ILE A 99 0.91 -8.50 -16.23
N VAL A 100 0.81 -7.17 -16.25
CA VAL A 100 -0.45 -6.45 -16.45
C VAL A 100 -1.09 -6.81 -17.79
N ALA A 101 -0.31 -6.80 -18.88
CA ALA A 101 -0.81 -7.18 -20.21
C ALA A 101 -1.31 -8.64 -20.26
N HIS A 102 -0.62 -9.57 -19.59
CA HIS A 102 -1.08 -10.96 -19.48
C HIS A 102 -2.37 -11.09 -18.66
N ILE A 103 -2.51 -10.33 -17.58
CA ILE A 103 -3.75 -10.30 -16.78
C ILE A 103 -4.90 -9.76 -17.62
N GLU A 104 -4.69 -8.67 -18.36
CA GLU A 104 -5.71 -8.08 -19.24
C GLU A 104 -6.19 -9.10 -20.28
N ALA A 105 -5.26 -9.77 -20.98
CA ALA A 105 -5.60 -10.80 -21.96
C ALA A 105 -6.36 -11.99 -21.34
N ALA A 106 -5.98 -12.42 -20.13
CA ALA A 106 -6.67 -13.49 -19.41
C ALA A 106 -8.10 -13.08 -19.02
N VAL A 107 -8.29 -11.84 -18.55
CA VAL A 107 -9.62 -11.29 -18.23
C VAL A 107 -10.48 -11.21 -19.48
N SER A 108 -9.96 -10.72 -20.60
CA SER A 108 -10.70 -10.69 -21.87
C SER A 108 -11.16 -12.08 -22.31
N THR A 109 -10.30 -13.10 -22.17
CA THR A 109 -10.63 -14.49 -22.48
C THR A 109 -11.75 -15.02 -21.57
N ALA A 110 -11.67 -14.72 -20.27
CA ALA A 110 -12.70 -15.14 -19.31
C ALA A 110 -14.06 -14.48 -19.61
N VAL A 111 -14.08 -13.19 -19.97
CA VAL A 111 -15.30 -12.47 -20.35
C VAL A 111 -15.93 -13.08 -21.61
N ALA A 112 -15.12 -13.42 -22.62
CA ALA A 112 -15.61 -14.09 -23.83
C ALA A 112 -16.25 -15.45 -23.49
N GLY A 113 -15.60 -16.26 -22.65
CA GLY A 113 -16.15 -17.54 -22.20
C GLY A 113 -17.45 -17.41 -21.41
N LEU A 114 -17.58 -16.38 -20.56
CA LEU A 114 -18.84 -16.09 -19.85
C LEU A 114 -19.97 -15.70 -20.82
N SER A 115 -19.65 -14.95 -21.87
CA SER A 115 -20.62 -14.59 -22.92
C SER A 115 -21.12 -15.83 -23.67
N GLU A 116 -20.22 -16.75 -24.04
CA GLU A 116 -20.58 -18.00 -24.71
C GLU A 116 -21.44 -18.89 -23.80
N LEU A 117 -21.05 -19.02 -22.52
CA LEU A 117 -21.83 -19.76 -21.53
C LEU A 117 -23.24 -19.20 -21.37
N HIS A 118 -23.40 -17.88 -21.40
CA HIS A 118 -24.72 -17.25 -21.33
C HIS A 118 -25.60 -17.66 -22.52
N VAL A 119 -25.06 -17.62 -23.75
CA VAL A 119 -25.79 -18.04 -24.96
C VAL A 119 -26.23 -19.51 -24.83
N LEU A 120 -25.32 -20.41 -24.49
CA LEU A 120 -25.61 -21.84 -24.36
C LEU A 120 -26.63 -22.11 -23.24
N ALA A 121 -26.53 -21.42 -22.10
CA ALA A 121 -27.49 -21.56 -21.01
C ALA A 121 -28.90 -21.11 -21.42
N SER A 122 -29.01 -20.02 -22.17
CA SER A 122 -30.29 -19.55 -22.72
C SER A 122 -30.88 -20.52 -23.76
N GLU A 123 -30.05 -21.13 -24.60
CA GLU A 123 -30.48 -22.20 -25.50
C GLU A 123 -30.98 -23.43 -24.72
N MET A 124 -30.23 -23.87 -23.70
CA MET A 124 -30.65 -24.97 -22.84
C MET A 124 -32.00 -24.70 -22.15
N GLU A 125 -32.22 -23.48 -21.64
CA GLU A 125 -33.50 -23.08 -21.05
C GLU A 125 -34.65 -23.18 -22.06
N ALA A 126 -34.44 -22.69 -23.29
CA ALA A 126 -35.43 -22.74 -24.35
C ALA A 126 -35.77 -24.17 -24.79
N PHE A 127 -34.79 -25.09 -24.83
CA PHE A 127 -34.98 -26.49 -25.22
C PHE A 127 -35.50 -27.39 -24.10
N ALA A 128 -35.21 -27.09 -22.83
CA ALA A 128 -35.62 -27.93 -21.71
C ALA A 128 -37.09 -27.76 -21.34
N LEU A 129 -37.64 -26.55 -21.44
CA LEU A 129 -39.04 -26.26 -21.10
C LEU A 129 -40.07 -27.16 -21.83
N PRO A 130 -39.94 -27.42 -23.14
CA PRO A 130 -40.86 -28.27 -23.88
C PRO A 130 -40.66 -29.77 -23.64
N VAL A 131 -39.44 -30.20 -23.31
CA VAL A 131 -39.05 -31.62 -23.27
C VAL A 131 -39.26 -32.23 -21.89
N SER A 132 -39.01 -31.54 -20.78
CA SER A 132 -39.09 -32.23 -19.49
C SER A 132 -40.51 -32.36 -18.93
N GLY A 133 -41.49 -31.57 -19.38
CA GLY A 133 -42.85 -31.48 -18.79
C GLY A 133 -42.88 -31.01 -17.31
N GLU A 134 -41.73 -31.01 -16.66
CA GLU A 134 -41.44 -30.67 -15.29
C GLU A 134 -40.35 -29.59 -15.27
N ARG A 135 -40.42 -28.65 -14.33
CA ARG A 135 -39.34 -27.68 -14.03
C ARG A 135 -38.12 -28.36 -13.38
N VAL A 136 -37.79 -29.59 -13.77
CA VAL A 136 -36.66 -30.36 -13.24
C VAL A 136 -35.58 -30.39 -14.31
N LEU A 137 -35.10 -29.20 -14.67
CA LEU A 137 -33.73 -29.07 -15.12
C LEU A 137 -32.86 -29.53 -13.93
N PRO A 138 -32.04 -30.59 -14.07
CA PRO A 138 -31.18 -31.01 -12.98
C PRO A 138 -30.32 -29.81 -12.61
N SER A 139 -30.34 -29.52 -11.33
CA SER A 139 -29.93 -28.23 -10.87
C SER A 139 -28.43 -28.07 -11.05
N LEU A 140 -28.03 -27.43 -12.16
CA LEU A 140 -27.23 -26.22 -12.09
C LEU A 140 -27.97 -25.30 -11.12
N ASN A 141 -27.96 -25.61 -9.81
CA ASN A 141 -28.69 -24.83 -8.84
C ASN A 141 -28.03 -23.47 -8.89
N HIS A 142 -28.70 -22.50 -9.52
CA HIS A 142 -28.24 -21.13 -9.74
C HIS A 142 -27.72 -20.52 -8.43
N GLN A 143 -28.28 -20.95 -7.29
CA GLN A 143 -27.82 -20.58 -5.96
C GLN A 143 -26.43 -21.17 -5.65
N ASN A 144 -26.19 -22.47 -5.88
CA ASN A 144 -24.92 -23.12 -5.52
C ASN A 144 -23.78 -22.81 -6.50
N ILE A 145 -24.03 -22.77 -7.81
CA ILE A 145 -22.98 -22.43 -8.79
C ILE A 145 -22.61 -20.95 -8.69
N GLY A 146 -23.58 -20.05 -8.55
CA GLY A 146 -23.31 -18.63 -8.36
C GLY A 146 -22.51 -18.36 -7.08
N ILE A 147 -22.87 -19.02 -5.98
CA ILE A 147 -22.12 -18.96 -4.72
C ILE A 147 -20.69 -19.51 -4.89
N ARG A 148 -20.52 -20.71 -5.46
CA ARG A 148 -19.18 -21.29 -5.66
C ARG A 148 -18.32 -20.42 -6.58
N MET A 149 -18.84 -20.01 -7.73
CA MET A 149 -18.10 -19.18 -8.69
C MET A 149 -17.75 -17.81 -8.10
N SER A 150 -18.67 -17.16 -7.38
CA SER A 150 -18.36 -15.88 -6.70
C SER A 150 -17.29 -16.05 -5.62
N GLU A 151 -17.29 -17.14 -4.86
CA GLU A 151 -16.22 -17.47 -3.93
C GLU A 151 -14.88 -17.68 -4.65
N ARG A 152 -14.87 -18.48 -5.72
CA ARG A 152 -13.66 -18.78 -6.50
C ARG A 152 -13.08 -17.51 -7.14
N ILE A 153 -13.91 -16.64 -7.71
CA ILE A 153 -13.50 -15.36 -8.28
C ILE A 153 -12.94 -14.43 -7.19
N ALA A 154 -13.64 -14.29 -6.06
CA ALA A 154 -13.17 -13.47 -4.92
C ALA A 154 -11.77 -13.88 -4.46
N ARG A 155 -11.52 -15.20 -4.38
CA ARG A 155 -10.23 -15.75 -3.94
C ARG A 155 -9.15 -15.61 -5.01
N ALA A 156 -9.48 -15.87 -6.27
CA ALA A 156 -8.53 -15.80 -7.38
C ALA A 156 -8.06 -14.36 -7.66
N LEU A 157 -8.93 -13.37 -7.45
CA LEU A 157 -8.62 -11.95 -7.64
C LEU A 157 -8.02 -11.29 -6.39
N ALA A 158 -8.05 -11.94 -5.23
CA ALA A 158 -7.49 -11.39 -3.98
C ALA A 158 -6.03 -10.90 -4.07
N PRO A 159 -5.13 -11.52 -4.86
CA PRO A 159 -3.77 -10.98 -5.04
C PRO A 159 -3.72 -9.65 -5.81
N LEU A 160 -4.73 -9.35 -6.63
CA LEU A 160 -4.83 -8.09 -7.39
C LEU A 160 -5.37 -6.96 -6.53
N ASP A 161 -6.22 -7.28 -5.55
CA ASP A 161 -6.72 -6.34 -4.56
C ASP A 161 -6.60 -6.94 -3.14
N PRO A 162 -5.43 -6.77 -2.48
CA PRO A 162 -5.19 -7.26 -1.13
C PRO A 162 -6.10 -6.62 -0.07
N ALA A 163 -6.79 -5.52 -0.37
CA ALA A 163 -7.77 -4.93 0.54
C ALA A 163 -9.12 -5.68 0.50
N SER A 164 -9.33 -6.49 -0.54
CA SER A 164 -10.59 -7.21 -0.82
C SER A 164 -10.46 -8.72 -0.70
N VAL A 165 -9.55 -9.24 0.16
CA VAL A 165 -9.32 -10.69 0.29
C VAL A 165 -10.61 -11.43 0.65
N GLY A 166 -11.10 -12.23 -0.30
CA GLY A 166 -12.34 -12.98 -0.15
C GLY A 166 -13.61 -12.15 -0.31
N ALA A 167 -13.54 -10.89 -0.73
CA ALA A 167 -14.70 -10.08 -1.05
C ALA A 167 -15.01 -10.11 -2.56
N PHE A 168 -16.29 -10.28 -2.90
CA PHE A 168 -16.78 -10.06 -4.27
C PHE A 168 -18.10 -9.30 -4.20
N GLY A 169 -18.06 -8.02 -4.59
CA GLY A 169 -19.15 -7.08 -4.34
C GLY A 169 -19.44 -6.91 -2.84
N ILE A 170 -20.69 -7.14 -2.44
CA ILE A 170 -21.14 -7.07 -1.03
C ILE A 170 -20.88 -8.35 -0.22
N ILE A 171 -20.50 -9.45 -0.88
CA ILE A 171 -20.33 -10.77 -0.25
C ILE A 171 -18.89 -10.91 0.23
N ARG A 172 -18.70 -11.42 1.45
CA ARG A 172 -17.39 -11.72 2.04
C ARG A 172 -17.29 -13.20 2.38
N TRP A 173 -16.26 -13.85 1.83
CA TRP A 173 -15.89 -15.22 2.06
C TRP A 173 -14.77 -15.30 3.09
N GLN A 174 -14.91 -16.18 4.08
CA GLN A 174 -13.87 -16.34 5.09
C GLN A 174 -12.57 -16.87 4.46
N PRO A 175 -11.40 -16.31 4.82
CA PRO A 175 -10.12 -16.86 4.37
C PRO A 175 -9.98 -18.31 4.87
N GLN A 176 -9.64 -19.23 3.97
CA GLN A 176 -9.29 -20.61 4.32
C GLN A 176 -7.77 -20.79 4.13
N PRO A 177 -6.97 -20.54 5.18
CA PRO A 177 -5.51 -20.66 5.08
C PRO A 177 -5.12 -22.12 4.81
N GLY A 178 -4.22 -22.34 3.84
CA GLY A 178 -3.61 -23.64 3.56
C GLY A 178 -4.26 -24.50 2.47
N ARG A 179 -5.38 -24.07 1.88
CA ARG A 179 -6.06 -24.80 0.79
C ARG A 179 -5.35 -24.56 -0.55
N LYS A 180 -4.39 -25.42 -0.92
CA LYS A 180 -3.88 -25.52 -2.30
C LYS A 180 -4.91 -26.31 -3.12
N GLU A 181 -5.95 -25.64 -3.56
CA GLU A 181 -6.94 -26.26 -4.42
C GLU A 181 -6.70 -25.97 -5.89
N ASP A 182 -6.48 -27.05 -6.63
CA ASP A 182 -6.74 -27.05 -8.07
C ASP A 182 -8.26 -27.07 -8.28
N TRP A 183 -8.87 -25.92 -7.99
CA TRP A 183 -10.31 -25.72 -8.09
C TRP A 183 -10.84 -26.00 -9.49
N VAL A 184 -9.98 -25.93 -10.51
CA VAL A 184 -10.32 -26.26 -11.90
C VAL A 184 -10.61 -27.75 -12.04
N ALA A 185 -9.82 -28.61 -11.41
CA ALA A 185 -10.06 -30.05 -11.40
C ALA A 185 -11.36 -30.41 -10.66
N ASP A 186 -11.61 -29.76 -9.52
CA ASP A 186 -12.84 -29.95 -8.74
C ASP A 186 -14.09 -29.55 -9.54
N GLU A 187 -14.06 -28.39 -10.21
CA GLU A 187 -15.21 -27.92 -10.99
C GLU A 187 -15.43 -28.80 -12.22
N ARG A 188 -14.36 -29.28 -12.88
CA ARG A 188 -14.47 -30.25 -13.98
C ARG A 188 -15.17 -31.53 -13.54
N ALA A 189 -14.75 -32.11 -12.42
CA ALA A 189 -15.38 -33.34 -11.91
C ALA A 189 -16.86 -33.15 -11.57
N GLN A 190 -17.23 -31.99 -11.03
CA GLN A 190 -18.64 -31.66 -10.75
C GLN A 190 -19.46 -31.50 -12.03
N LEU A 191 -18.92 -30.80 -13.04
CA LEU A 191 -19.57 -30.63 -14.34
C LEU A 191 -19.73 -31.96 -15.08
N ASP A 192 -18.73 -32.83 -15.04
CA ASP A 192 -18.80 -34.17 -15.66
C ASP A 192 -19.89 -35.03 -15.02
N GLY A 193 -19.97 -35.01 -13.67
CA GLY A 193 -21.03 -35.71 -12.94
C GLY A 193 -22.43 -35.20 -13.30
N LEU A 194 -22.58 -33.87 -13.43
CA LEU A 194 -23.84 -33.24 -13.82
C LEU A 194 -24.23 -33.60 -15.25
N ASN A 195 -23.31 -33.48 -16.20
CA ASN A 195 -23.54 -33.83 -17.61
C ASN A 195 -23.93 -35.31 -17.76
N GLY A 196 -23.28 -36.20 -17.01
CA GLY A 196 -23.62 -37.61 -16.99
C GLY A 196 -25.03 -37.88 -16.45
N HIS A 197 -25.48 -37.13 -15.44
CA HIS A 197 -26.84 -37.23 -14.91
C HIS A 197 -27.87 -36.69 -15.90
N LEU A 198 -27.66 -35.47 -16.43
CA LEU A 198 -28.48 -34.84 -17.46
C LEU A 198 -28.75 -35.79 -18.63
N ARG A 199 -27.67 -36.34 -19.19
CA ARG A 199 -27.73 -37.25 -20.33
C ARG A 199 -28.62 -38.46 -20.03
N ARG A 200 -28.46 -39.08 -18.86
CA ARG A 200 -29.23 -40.27 -18.46
C ARG A 200 -30.72 -39.97 -18.36
N VAL A 201 -31.09 -38.83 -17.75
CA VAL A 201 -32.49 -38.41 -17.61
C VAL A 201 -33.10 -38.10 -18.98
N SER A 202 -32.38 -37.38 -19.83
CA SER A 202 -32.85 -37.08 -21.20
C SER A 202 -33.02 -38.34 -22.05
N GLU A 203 -32.06 -39.27 -22.00
CA GLU A 203 -32.15 -40.56 -22.70
C GLU A 203 -33.35 -41.39 -22.23
N GLN A 204 -33.61 -41.43 -20.92
CA GLN A 204 -34.79 -42.09 -20.35
C GLN A 204 -36.10 -41.46 -20.84
N TYR A 205 -36.22 -40.14 -20.76
CA TYR A 205 -37.40 -39.43 -21.22
C TYR A 205 -37.69 -39.67 -22.72
N ILE A 206 -36.65 -39.58 -23.56
CA ILE A 206 -36.78 -39.85 -25.00
C ILE A 206 -37.25 -41.29 -25.24
N ALA A 207 -36.72 -42.25 -24.49
CA ALA A 207 -37.13 -43.65 -24.60
C ALA A 207 -38.59 -43.86 -24.19
N GLU A 208 -39.05 -43.22 -23.11
CA GLU A 208 -40.43 -43.27 -22.63
C GLU A 208 -41.41 -42.67 -23.67
N GLN A 209 -41.10 -41.49 -24.21
CA GLN A 209 -41.93 -40.86 -25.26
C GLN A 209 -41.94 -41.68 -26.56
N SER A 210 -40.79 -42.24 -26.95
CA SER A 210 -40.69 -43.08 -28.14
C SER A 210 -41.45 -44.39 -28.01
N ALA A 211 -41.56 -44.93 -26.79
CA ALA A 211 -42.37 -46.12 -26.50
C ALA A 211 -43.86 -45.80 -26.54
N ALA A 212 -44.28 -44.66 -25.96
CA ALA A 212 -45.66 -44.19 -26.02
C ALA A 212 -46.13 -43.96 -27.47
N ALA A 213 -45.30 -43.33 -28.31
CA ALA A 213 -45.61 -43.07 -29.72
C ALA A 213 -45.69 -44.33 -30.61
N LYS A 214 -45.19 -45.49 -30.15
CA LYS A 214 -45.25 -46.77 -30.87
C LYS A 214 -46.35 -47.71 -30.35
N GLY A 215 -47.01 -47.34 -29.25
CA GLY A 215 -48.05 -48.13 -28.58
C GLY A 215 -49.49 -47.76 -28.95
N GLU A 216 -49.67 -46.79 -29.85
CA GLU A 216 -50.89 -46.51 -30.62
C GLU A 216 -50.77 -47.07 -32.04
#